data_AF-A0A1S7LNG7-F1
#
_entry.id   AF-A0A1S7LNG7-F1
#
_cell.length_a   1.000
_cell.length_b   1.000
_cell.length_c   1.000
_cell.angle_alpha   90.00
_cell.angle_beta   90.00
_cell.angle_gamma   90.00
#
_symmetry.space_group_name_H-M   'P 1'
#
loop_
_entity.id
_entity.type
_entity.pdbx_description
1 polymer ?
#
loop_
_entity_poly.entity_id
_entity_poly.type
_entity_poly.pdbx_seq_one_letter_code
_entity_poly.pdbx_strand_id
1 'polypeptide(L)'
;MIGCVRPVQPVQVFFDFFLLLVSSNIYKVEKWLDTLDITNSSLFLPTALGKTMGGYNSGGHNAKGPGACEDFDHISIRLLKKQGILDAITPTPLRFNSGSWVWFQNIHNRLFKVDYTVSHAHEKSQAISHRIHLVAIPRHFGGEDRYLKCPTLDCAHKVRKLYIVGPHIACRHCLHLTYSSQRKRGINQLIAKMDRIKEQLEFDPMSWDMSLKRPQYMRKCEYNGLVKDLHALEIESYLLRNR
;
A
#
# COMPACT_ATOMS: atom_id res chain seq x y z
N MET A 1 -47.55 43.68 47.75
CA MET A 1 -47.73 42.61 48.75
C MET A 1 -47.72 41.28 48.01
N ILE A 2 -46.80 40.39 48.44
CA ILE A 2 -46.76 38.93 48.21
C ILE A 2 -46.63 38.51 46.72
N GLY A 3 -45.50 38.05 46.16
CA GLY A 3 -44.34 37.37 46.73
C GLY A 3 -44.47 35.85 46.58
N CYS A 4 -43.75 35.24 45.63
CA CYS A 4 -43.28 33.84 45.64
C CYS A 4 -42.40 33.61 44.39
N VAL A 5 -41.07 33.79 44.49
CA VAL A 5 -40.03 32.79 44.83
C VAL A 5 -39.68 31.87 43.64
N ARG A 6 -38.43 32.00 43.15
CA ARG A 6 -37.73 31.07 42.24
C ARG A 6 -37.15 29.89 43.02
N PRO A 7 -36.83 28.77 42.33
CA PRO A 7 -35.42 28.33 42.25
C PRO A 7 -35.06 27.99 40.77
N VAL A 8 -33.89 28.24 40.16
CA VAL A 8 -32.46 28.04 40.47
C VAL A 8 -31.98 26.58 40.33
N GLN A 9 -31.33 26.30 39.17
CA GLN A 9 -30.18 25.39 38.91
C GLN A 9 -30.42 23.85 38.87
N PRO A 10 -29.47 22.96 38.49
CA PRO A 10 -28.25 23.04 37.63
C PRO A 10 -28.01 21.79 36.70
N VAL A 11 -26.78 21.67 36.14
CA VAL A 11 -25.99 20.44 35.78
C VAL A 11 -26.23 19.86 34.36
N GLN A 12 -25.31 19.88 33.38
CA GLN A 12 -23.89 19.48 33.33
C GLN A 12 -23.67 17.95 33.45
N VAL A 13 -24.20 17.16 32.51
CA VAL A 13 -23.90 15.72 32.42
C VAL A 13 -23.87 15.28 30.95
N PHE A 14 -22.71 15.39 30.33
CA PHE A 14 -22.37 14.63 29.10
C PHE A 14 -20.88 14.26 29.01
N PHE A 15 -20.14 14.51 30.08
CA PHE A 15 -18.92 13.81 30.44
C PHE A 15 -19.35 12.80 31.51
N ASP A 16 -19.31 11.50 31.20
CA ASP A 16 -19.37 10.33 32.11
C ASP A 16 -20.04 9.09 31.50
N PHE A 17 -20.04 8.95 30.16
CA PHE A 17 -20.37 7.65 29.51
C PHE A 17 -19.17 6.91 28.95
N PHE A 18 -17.95 7.46 29.08
CA PHE A 18 -16.73 6.90 28.47
C PHE A 18 -15.82 6.15 29.46
N LEU A 19 -16.17 6.08 30.74
CA LEU A 19 -15.35 5.44 31.80
C LEU A 19 -16.08 4.34 32.58
N LEU A 20 -17.08 3.69 31.99
CA LEU A 20 -17.75 2.50 32.57
C LEU A 20 -17.91 1.32 31.60
N LEU A 21 -17.05 1.26 30.57
CA LEU A 21 -16.99 0.11 29.66
C LEU A 21 -15.56 -0.40 29.44
N VAL A 22 -14.67 -0.18 30.43
CA VAL A 22 -13.31 -0.73 30.49
C VAL A 22 -13.16 -1.85 31.53
N SER A 23 -14.19 -2.20 32.31
CA SER A 23 -14.00 -3.13 33.45
C SER A 23 -14.91 -4.36 33.51
N SER A 24 -15.61 -4.76 32.44
CA SER A 24 -16.51 -5.93 32.52
C SER A 24 -16.68 -6.77 31.26
N ASN A 25 -15.77 -6.68 30.28
CA ASN A 25 -15.80 -7.61 29.13
C ASN A 25 -14.46 -8.33 28.89
N ILE A 26 -13.80 -8.70 29.99
CA ILE A 26 -12.56 -9.50 30.02
C ILE A 26 -12.86 -11.02 30.16
N TYR A 27 -14.11 -11.45 30.32
CA TYR A 27 -14.42 -12.86 30.63
C TYR A 27 -15.40 -13.53 29.66
N LYS A 28 -15.15 -13.44 28.34
CA LYS A 28 -15.91 -14.26 27.38
C LYS A 28 -15.20 -14.56 26.05
N VAL A 29 -13.88 -14.73 26.08
CA VAL A 29 -13.09 -15.14 24.90
C VAL A 29 -12.38 -16.49 25.08
N GLU A 30 -12.32 -17.06 26.29
CA GLU A 30 -11.60 -18.32 26.57
C GLU A 30 -12.43 -19.61 26.37
N LYS A 31 -13.32 -19.67 25.38
CA LYS A 31 -14.05 -20.94 25.11
C LYS A 31 -14.32 -21.22 23.64
N TRP A 32 -13.34 -20.91 22.80
CA TRP A 32 -13.33 -21.23 21.37
C TRP A 32 -12.08 -21.99 20.92
N LEU A 33 -11.28 -22.53 21.86
CA LEU A 33 -10.01 -23.21 21.56
C LEU A 33 -10.04 -24.75 21.61
N ASP A 34 -11.19 -25.40 21.84
CA ASP A 34 -11.22 -26.87 22.04
C ASP A 34 -12.06 -27.66 21.03
N THR A 35 -12.26 -27.13 19.81
CA THR A 35 -12.84 -27.95 18.72
C THR A 35 -12.13 -27.61 17.42
N LEU A 36 -11.08 -28.37 17.12
CA LEU A 36 -10.72 -28.87 15.79
C LEU A 36 -9.44 -29.72 15.93
N ASP A 37 -9.58 -30.90 16.55
CA ASP A 37 -8.68 -32.02 16.27
C ASP A 37 -9.04 -32.57 14.89
N ILE A 38 -8.22 -32.23 13.88
CA ILE A 38 -8.08 -33.03 12.66
C ILE A 38 -6.60 -33.31 12.50
N THR A 39 -6.19 -34.45 13.04
CA THR A 39 -5.03 -35.18 12.56
C THR A 39 -5.32 -35.66 11.15
N ASN A 40 -4.61 -35.11 10.16
CA ASN A 40 -4.01 -35.84 9.03
C ASN A 40 -3.62 -34.89 7.89
N SER A 41 -2.53 -35.28 7.24
CA SER A 41 -1.93 -34.69 6.05
C SER A 41 -1.02 -33.48 6.30
N SER A 42 0.23 -33.82 6.56
CA SER A 42 1.43 -33.07 6.18
C SER A 42 1.25 -32.36 4.83
N LEU A 43 0.88 -31.08 4.87
CA LEU A 43 0.82 -30.24 3.70
C LEU A 43 1.19 -28.80 4.09
N PHE A 44 2.24 -28.31 3.42
CA PHE A 44 2.59 -26.91 3.25
C PHE A 44 3.17 -26.14 4.44
N LEU A 45 4.51 -26.14 4.52
CA LEU A 45 5.37 -24.96 4.29
C LEU A 45 6.82 -25.49 4.29
N PRO A 46 7.66 -25.08 3.31
CA PRO A 46 8.00 -23.68 3.17
C PRO A 46 7.84 -23.17 1.75
N THR A 47 7.16 -22.03 1.60
CA THR A 47 7.52 -21.04 0.58
C THR A 47 8.92 -20.51 0.91
N ALA A 48 9.93 -21.33 0.66
CA ALA A 48 11.24 -20.86 0.28
C ALA A 48 11.16 -20.53 -1.21
N LEU A 49 10.47 -19.42 -1.54
CA LEU A 49 10.88 -18.66 -2.71
C LEU A 49 12.35 -18.36 -2.46
N GLY A 50 13.22 -19.06 -3.17
CA GLY A 50 14.64 -18.76 -3.19
C GLY A 50 14.77 -17.27 -3.41
N LYS A 51 15.17 -16.55 -2.36
CA LYS A 51 15.71 -15.21 -2.51
C LYS A 51 16.89 -15.40 -3.44
N THR A 52 16.70 -15.07 -4.72
CA THR A 52 17.80 -14.80 -5.63
C THR A 52 18.65 -13.75 -4.92
N MET A 53 19.76 -14.19 -4.35
CA MET A 53 20.74 -13.30 -3.76
C MET A 53 21.26 -12.45 -4.91
N GLY A 54 20.86 -11.17 -4.93
CA GLY A 54 21.11 -10.25 -6.05
C GLY A 54 19.86 -9.71 -6.76
N GLY A 55 18.78 -9.40 -6.03
CA GLY A 55 17.59 -8.74 -6.59
C GLY A 55 17.84 -7.28 -7.00
N TYR A 56 16.90 -6.71 -7.76
CA TYR A 56 16.85 -5.28 -8.06
C TYR A 56 17.02 -4.44 -6.76
N ASN A 57 17.97 -3.50 -6.72
CA ASN A 57 18.48 -2.74 -5.55
C ASN A 57 19.56 -3.40 -4.66
N SER A 58 20.04 -4.60 -4.95
CA SER A 58 21.12 -5.26 -4.18
C SER A 58 22.49 -4.56 -4.28
N GLY A 59 22.77 -3.85 -5.38
CA GLY A 59 24.07 -3.23 -5.64
C GLY A 59 24.27 -1.80 -5.10
N GLY A 60 23.39 -1.28 -4.22
CA GLY A 60 23.55 0.04 -3.57
C GLY A 60 23.42 1.29 -4.48
N HIS A 61 23.62 1.16 -5.80
CA HIS A 61 23.54 2.25 -6.76
C HIS A 61 22.15 2.91 -6.82
N ASN A 62 21.10 2.14 -6.55
CA ASN A 62 19.71 2.61 -6.47
C ASN A 62 19.23 2.89 -5.03
N ALA A 63 20.07 2.62 -4.02
CA ALA A 63 19.75 2.87 -2.61
C ALA A 63 19.87 4.36 -2.25
N LYS A 64 20.66 5.12 -3.03
CA LYS A 64 20.83 6.56 -2.85
C LYS A 64 19.65 7.31 -3.48
N GLY A 65 18.70 7.72 -2.64
CA GLY A 65 17.56 8.55 -3.02
C GLY A 65 16.32 8.26 -2.17
N PRO A 66 15.26 9.06 -2.28
CA PRO A 66 14.08 9.01 -1.40
C PRO A 66 13.20 7.74 -1.56
N GLY A 67 13.66 6.69 -2.27
CA GLY A 67 12.89 5.46 -2.51
C GLY A 67 11.92 5.54 -3.71
N ALA A 68 11.46 4.39 -4.20
CA ALA A 68 10.51 4.35 -5.31
C ALA A 68 9.06 4.51 -4.79
N CYS A 69 8.17 5.08 -5.60
CA CYS A 69 6.76 5.22 -5.24
C CYS A 69 6.11 3.89 -4.80
N GLU A 70 6.53 2.79 -5.42
CA GLU A 70 6.00 1.45 -5.18
C GLU A 70 6.46 0.83 -3.86
N ASP A 71 7.54 1.35 -3.27
CA ASP A 71 8.10 0.86 -2.01
C ASP A 71 7.31 1.38 -0.79
N PHE A 72 6.51 2.44 -0.97
CA PHE A 72 5.80 3.12 0.13
C PHE A 72 4.30 2.88 0.10
N ASP A 73 3.73 2.90 1.31
CA ASP A 73 2.29 2.92 1.50
C ASP A 73 1.68 4.20 0.93
N HIS A 74 0.51 4.06 0.31
CA HIS A 74 -0.12 5.20 -0.34
C HIS A 74 -1.64 5.16 -0.23
N ILE A 75 -2.18 6.34 0.04
CA ILE A 75 -3.61 6.61 0.08
C ILE A 75 -4.02 7.01 -1.32
N SER A 76 -4.92 6.24 -1.95
CA SER A 76 -5.43 6.58 -3.27
C SER A 76 -6.94 6.68 -3.29
N ILE A 77 -7.45 7.60 -4.12
CA ILE A 77 -8.89 7.83 -4.28
C ILE A 77 -9.58 6.60 -4.83
N ARG A 78 -8.88 5.82 -5.67
CA ARG A 78 -9.40 4.55 -6.17
C ARG A 78 -9.62 3.55 -5.04
N LEU A 79 -8.66 3.43 -4.12
CA LEU A 79 -8.79 2.55 -2.95
C LEU A 79 -9.93 3.02 -2.04
N LEU A 80 -9.96 4.31 -1.70
CA LEU A 80 -11.01 4.88 -0.87
C LEU A 80 -12.41 4.72 -1.49
N LYS A 81 -12.53 4.92 -2.81
CA LYS A 81 -13.80 4.70 -3.53
C LYS A 81 -14.19 3.22 -3.55
N LYS A 82 -13.24 2.32 -3.82
CA LYS A 82 -13.48 0.87 -3.84
C LYS A 82 -13.99 0.36 -2.49
N GLN A 83 -13.53 0.94 -1.39
CA GLN A 83 -13.93 0.58 -0.04
C GLN A 83 -15.11 1.40 0.51
N GLY A 84 -15.69 2.32 -0.28
CA GLY A 84 -16.82 3.15 0.17
C GLY A 84 -16.47 4.21 1.23
N ILE A 85 -15.18 4.43 1.52
CA ILE A 85 -14.70 5.33 2.58
C ILE A 85 -15.02 6.80 2.27
N LEU A 86 -15.10 7.16 0.99
CA LEU A 86 -15.29 8.55 0.60
C LEU A 86 -16.63 9.14 1.09
N ASP A 87 -17.65 8.30 1.22
CA ASP A 87 -19.00 8.71 1.62
C ASP A 87 -19.34 8.24 3.06
N ALA A 88 -18.45 7.48 3.69
CA ALA A 88 -18.61 6.98 5.06
C ALA A 88 -18.31 8.07 6.09
N ILE A 89 -19.22 8.27 7.04
CA ILE A 89 -19.06 9.19 8.18
C ILE A 89 -18.29 8.49 9.32
N THR A 90 -18.48 7.18 9.46
CA THR A 90 -17.83 6.38 10.49
C THR A 90 -16.34 6.24 10.21
N PRO A 91 -15.49 6.22 11.26
CA PRO A 91 -14.08 5.88 11.09
C PRO A 91 -13.92 4.49 10.49
N THR A 92 -13.29 4.41 9.31
CA THR A 92 -13.06 3.16 8.58
C THR A 92 -11.57 2.84 8.56
N PRO A 93 -11.16 1.63 8.94
CA PRO A 93 -9.77 1.21 8.82
C PRO A 93 -9.43 0.85 7.37
N LEU A 94 -8.23 1.26 6.93
CA LEU A 94 -7.58 0.88 5.69
C LEU A 94 -6.29 0.13 6.05
N ARG A 95 -6.16 -1.11 5.56
CA ARG A 95 -4.93 -1.90 5.70
C ARG A 95 -4.07 -1.77 4.46
N PHE A 96 -2.78 -1.55 4.64
CA PHE A 96 -1.81 -1.56 3.56
C PHE A 96 -1.11 -2.92 3.39
N ASN A 97 -0.45 -3.09 2.25
CA ASN A 97 0.33 -4.30 1.94
C ASN A 97 1.54 -4.46 2.87
N SER A 98 2.08 -3.36 3.39
CA SER A 98 3.12 -3.37 4.44
C SER A 98 2.66 -4.02 5.76
N GLY A 99 1.34 -4.19 5.94
CA GLY A 99 0.74 -4.63 7.20
C GLY A 99 0.27 -3.48 8.09
N SER A 100 0.63 -2.24 7.77
CA SER A 100 0.24 -1.03 8.53
C SER A 100 -1.26 -0.74 8.42
N TRP A 101 -1.84 -0.21 9.50
CA TRP A 101 -3.24 0.23 9.57
C TRP A 101 -3.33 1.74 9.61
N VAL A 102 -4.30 2.27 8.86
CA VAL A 102 -4.65 3.69 8.85
C VAL A 102 -6.14 3.86 9.01
N TRP A 103 -6.53 4.72 9.93
CA TRP A 103 -7.93 5.05 10.17
C TRP A 103 -8.31 6.30 9.40
N PHE A 104 -9.35 6.18 8.59
CA PHE A 104 -9.94 7.29 7.85
C PHE A 104 -11.24 7.70 8.49
N GLN A 105 -11.40 8.99 8.74
CA GLN A 105 -12.66 9.56 9.17
C GLN A 105 -13.00 10.75 8.29
N ASN A 106 -14.17 10.74 7.66
CA ASN A 106 -14.70 11.90 6.96
C ASN A 106 -15.19 12.90 8.01
N ILE A 107 -14.44 13.99 8.18
CA ILE A 107 -14.89 15.18 8.89
C ILE A 107 -15.70 16.00 7.88
N HIS A 108 -16.87 16.46 8.30
CA HIS A 108 -17.76 17.32 7.52
C HIS A 108 -16.98 18.36 6.68
N ASN A 109 -17.54 18.71 5.51
CA ASN A 109 -16.95 19.63 4.54
C ASN A 109 -15.76 19.06 3.75
N ARG A 110 -15.85 17.78 3.34
CA ARG A 110 -14.87 17.11 2.47
C ARG A 110 -13.45 17.12 3.04
N LEU A 111 -13.31 17.01 4.36
CA LEU A 111 -12.04 16.97 5.05
C LEU A 111 -11.85 15.59 5.66
N PHE A 112 -10.82 14.86 5.27
CA PHE A 112 -10.50 13.58 5.89
C PHE A 112 -9.50 13.76 7.01
N LYS A 113 -9.82 13.18 8.17
CA LYS A 113 -8.84 12.87 9.20
C LYS A 113 -8.21 11.52 8.88
N VAL A 114 -6.89 11.47 8.95
CA VAL A 114 -6.12 10.27 8.71
C VAL A 114 -5.24 10.04 9.92
N ASP A 115 -5.57 9.00 10.68
CA ASP A 115 -4.86 8.62 11.90
C ASP A 115 -4.07 7.33 11.64
N TYR A 116 -2.78 7.33 11.92
CA TYR A 116 -1.92 6.15 11.77
C TYR A 116 -0.80 6.14 12.79
N THR A 117 -0.20 4.98 12.97
CA THR A 117 0.93 4.78 13.87
C THR A 117 2.19 4.52 13.06
N VAL A 118 3.28 5.15 13.47
CA VAL A 118 4.61 4.90 12.93
C VAL A 118 5.41 4.22 14.02
N SER A 119 5.88 3.01 13.75
CA SER A 119 6.81 2.29 14.61
C SER A 119 8.23 2.50 14.11
N HIS A 120 9.12 2.89 15.02
CA HIS A 120 10.56 2.92 14.77
C HIS A 120 11.19 1.74 15.51
N ALA A 121 12.17 1.08 14.90
CA ALA A 121 12.72 -0.19 15.40
C ALA A 121 13.28 -0.14 16.84
N HIS A 122 13.62 1.07 17.33
CA HIS A 122 14.20 1.28 18.67
C HIS A 122 13.45 2.32 19.52
N GLU A 123 12.31 2.83 19.05
CA GLU A 123 11.56 3.88 19.76
C GLU A 123 10.08 3.51 19.92
N LYS A 124 9.42 4.20 20.85
CA LYS A 124 7.97 4.03 21.08
C LYS A 124 7.21 4.44 19.82
N SER A 125 6.20 3.65 19.45
CA SER A 125 5.30 3.95 18.34
C SER A 125 4.66 5.32 18.53
N GLN A 126 4.73 6.17 17.51
CA GLN A 126 4.13 7.50 17.53
C GLN A 126 2.79 7.47 16.80
N ALA A 127 1.72 7.93 17.48
CA ALA A 127 0.42 8.14 16.85
C ALA A 127 0.41 9.51 16.16
N ILE A 128 0.01 9.53 14.89
CA ILE A 128 0.07 10.71 14.04
C ILE A 128 -1.31 10.92 13.42
N SER A 129 -1.76 12.17 13.42
CA SER A 129 -3.03 12.59 12.84
C SER A 129 -2.80 13.67 11.79
N HIS A 130 -3.28 13.44 10.58
CA HIS A 130 -3.21 14.39 9.47
C HIS A 130 -4.60 14.74 8.96
N ARG A 131 -4.74 15.96 8.43
CA ARG A 131 -5.97 16.45 7.80
C ARG A 131 -5.73 16.62 6.30
N ILE A 132 -6.57 15.98 5.49
CA ILE A 132 -6.44 15.95 4.03
C ILE A 132 -7.74 16.42 3.40
N HIS A 133 -7.68 17.45 2.56
CA HIS A 133 -8.86 17.93 1.86
C HIS A 133 -9.16 17.08 0.62
N LEU A 134 -10.46 16.81 0.42
CA LEU A 134 -10.99 16.22 -0.80
C LEU A 134 -11.60 17.33 -1.67
N VAL A 135 -11.18 17.37 -2.93
CA VAL A 135 -11.68 18.30 -3.95
C VAL A 135 -12.46 17.50 -4.97
N ALA A 136 -13.70 17.92 -5.26
CA ALA A 136 -14.50 17.36 -6.34
C ALA A 136 -14.53 18.36 -7.51
N ILE A 137 -14.31 17.87 -8.72
CA ILE A 137 -14.38 18.65 -9.96
C ILE A 137 -15.47 18.03 -10.83
N PRO A 138 -16.49 18.78 -11.27
CA PRO A 138 -17.52 18.25 -12.16
C PRO A 138 -16.91 17.86 -13.50
N ARG A 139 -17.41 16.79 -14.11
CA ARG A 139 -17.00 16.35 -15.46
C ARG A 139 -18.04 16.77 -16.50
N HIS A 140 -17.55 17.06 -17.72
CA HIS A 140 -18.41 17.47 -18.85
C HIS A 140 -19.49 16.44 -19.21
N PHE A 141 -19.21 15.15 -19.03
CA PHE A 141 -20.13 14.05 -19.36
C PHE A 141 -20.91 13.52 -18.15
N GLY A 142 -21.09 14.36 -17.12
CA GLY A 142 -21.76 13.98 -15.88
C GLY A 142 -20.83 13.32 -14.85
N GLY A 143 -21.24 13.44 -13.59
CA GLY A 143 -20.48 12.98 -12.43
C GLY A 143 -19.35 13.93 -12.01
N GLU A 144 -18.58 13.51 -11.01
CA GLU A 144 -17.48 14.29 -10.44
C GLU A 144 -16.21 13.45 -10.37
N ASP A 145 -15.08 14.09 -10.65
CA ASP A 145 -13.76 13.54 -10.38
C ASP A 145 -13.26 14.05 -9.04
N ARG A 146 -12.96 13.12 -8.14
CA ARG A 146 -12.48 13.42 -6.80
C ARG A 146 -10.96 13.40 -6.79
N TYR A 147 -10.36 14.36 -6.09
CA TYR A 147 -8.92 14.56 -5.90
C TYR A 147 -8.60 14.77 -4.42
N LEU A 148 -7.43 14.33 -3.97
CA LEU A 148 -6.86 14.67 -2.67
C LEU A 148 -6.00 15.91 -2.85
N LYS A 149 -6.11 16.88 -1.96
CA LYS A 149 -5.18 18.00 -1.91
C LYS A 149 -3.97 17.59 -1.06
N CYS A 150 -2.78 17.82 -1.58
CA CYS A 150 -1.58 17.55 -0.80
C CYS A 150 -1.50 18.49 0.42
N PRO A 151 -1.18 17.97 1.62
CA PRO A 151 -1.20 18.75 2.86
C PRO A 151 0.04 19.64 3.05
N THR A 152 1.10 19.45 2.25
CA THR A 152 2.27 20.32 2.28
C THR A 152 1.90 21.74 1.85
N LEU A 153 2.33 22.75 2.62
CA LEU A 153 1.97 24.15 2.42
C LEU A 153 2.28 24.64 0.99
N ASP A 154 3.40 24.20 0.41
CA ASP A 154 3.85 24.62 -0.93
C ASP A 154 3.36 23.72 -2.08
N CYS A 155 2.87 22.49 -1.80
CA CYS A 155 2.26 21.59 -2.81
C CYS A 155 0.76 21.58 -2.61
N ALA A 156 0.05 22.63 -3.05
CA ALA A 156 -1.41 22.65 -3.07
C ALA A 156 -2.02 21.84 -4.24
N HIS A 157 -1.25 20.94 -4.85
CA HIS A 157 -1.66 20.17 -6.02
C HIS A 157 -2.80 19.19 -5.71
N LYS A 158 -3.70 19.05 -6.68
CA LYS A 158 -4.77 18.06 -6.70
C LYS A 158 -4.22 16.74 -7.23
N VAL A 159 -4.09 15.74 -6.36
CA VAL A 159 -3.46 14.46 -6.65
C VAL A 159 -4.41 13.29 -6.41
N ARG A 160 -4.20 12.18 -7.12
CA ARG A 160 -4.97 10.94 -6.90
C ARG A 160 -4.39 10.03 -5.82
N LYS A 161 -3.11 10.24 -5.50
CA LYS A 161 -2.34 9.43 -4.56
C LYS A 161 -1.53 10.35 -3.64
N LEU A 162 -1.56 10.06 -2.35
CA LEU A 162 -0.66 10.58 -1.34
C LEU A 162 0.14 9.43 -0.76
N TYR A 163 1.43 9.65 -0.50
CA TYR A 163 2.34 8.64 0.02
C TYR A 163 2.61 8.91 1.48
N ILE A 164 2.74 7.84 2.26
CA ILE A 164 3.11 7.89 3.68
C ILE A 164 4.57 7.46 3.79
N VAL A 165 5.40 8.36 4.31
CA VAL A 165 6.84 8.13 4.53
C VAL A 165 7.14 8.53 5.96
N GLY A 166 7.25 7.53 6.84
CA GLY A 166 7.37 7.75 8.28
C GLY A 166 6.25 8.68 8.79
N PRO A 167 6.58 9.81 9.45
CA PRO A 167 5.58 10.70 10.03
C PRO A 167 4.90 11.65 9.02
N HIS A 168 5.27 11.60 7.74
CA HIS A 168 4.81 12.54 6.73
C HIS A 168 3.85 11.90 5.73
N ILE A 169 2.80 12.64 5.36
CA ILE A 169 1.92 12.34 4.23
C ILE A 169 2.07 13.45 3.20
N ALA A 170 2.42 13.13 1.95
CA ALA A 170 2.54 14.15 0.90
C ALA A 170 2.45 13.60 -0.54
N CYS A 171 2.42 14.53 -1.50
CA CYS A 171 2.45 14.24 -2.94
C CYS A 171 3.80 13.60 -3.34
N ARG A 172 3.85 12.79 -4.40
CA ARG A 172 5.12 12.20 -4.90
C ARG A 172 6.20 13.26 -5.17
N HIS A 173 5.79 14.46 -5.57
CA HIS A 173 6.69 15.56 -5.92
C HIS A 173 7.35 16.16 -4.68
N CYS A 174 6.58 16.40 -3.60
CA CYS A 174 7.12 16.85 -2.32
C CYS A 174 8.09 15.85 -1.69
N LEU A 175 7.77 14.56 -1.81
CA LEU A 175 8.60 13.49 -1.26
C LEU A 175 9.73 13.10 -2.21
N HIS A 176 9.87 13.79 -3.35
CA HIS A 176 10.85 13.51 -4.40
C HIS A 176 10.87 12.03 -4.85
N LEU A 177 9.73 11.34 -4.75
CA LEU A 177 9.59 9.94 -5.09
C LEU A 177 9.62 9.75 -6.61
N THR A 178 10.40 8.78 -7.06
CA THR A 178 10.50 8.39 -8.46
C THR A 178 9.80 7.06 -8.69
N TYR A 179 9.32 6.79 -9.89
CA TYR A 179 8.81 5.45 -10.20
C TYR A 179 9.96 4.44 -10.28
N SER A 180 9.71 3.21 -9.82
CA SER A 180 10.65 2.09 -9.90
C SER A 180 11.16 1.88 -11.33
N SER A 181 10.29 2.08 -12.33
CA SER A 181 10.61 1.96 -13.75
C SER A 181 11.67 2.96 -14.23
N GLN A 182 11.69 4.18 -13.68
CA GLN A 182 12.69 5.21 -14.02
C GLN A 182 14.07 4.93 -13.43
N ARG A 183 14.11 4.14 -12.34
CA ARG A 183 15.35 3.67 -11.71
C ARG A 183 15.93 2.44 -12.39
N LYS A 184 15.14 1.69 -13.16
CA LYS A 184 15.65 0.54 -13.90
C LYS A 184 16.62 1.10 -14.94
N ARG A 185 17.91 0.80 -14.85
CA ARG A 185 18.95 1.20 -15.81
C ARG A 185 19.94 0.06 -16.04
N GLY A 186 20.57 0.06 -17.21
CA GLY A 186 21.63 -0.89 -17.58
C GLY A 186 21.18 -2.35 -17.50
N ILE A 187 22.02 -3.20 -16.91
CA ILE A 187 21.81 -4.65 -16.78
C ILE A 187 20.45 -4.99 -16.17
N ASN A 188 19.95 -4.20 -15.21
CA ASN A 188 18.65 -4.43 -14.57
C ASN A 188 17.46 -4.30 -15.53
N GLN A 189 17.56 -3.42 -16.54
CA GLN A 189 16.52 -3.33 -17.58
C GLN A 189 16.55 -4.56 -18.48
N LEU A 190 17.74 -5.04 -18.83
CA LEU A 190 17.91 -6.24 -19.66
C LEU A 190 17.37 -7.47 -18.95
N ILE A 191 17.73 -7.67 -17.68
CA ILE A 191 17.19 -8.77 -16.85
C ILE A 191 15.66 -8.70 -16.82
N ALA A 192 15.07 -7.52 -16.55
CA ALA A 192 13.62 -7.38 -16.53
C ALA A 192 12.95 -7.63 -17.89
N LYS A 193 13.63 -7.39 -19.02
CA LYS A 193 13.13 -7.76 -20.35
C LYS A 193 13.22 -9.27 -20.57
N MET A 194 14.33 -9.89 -20.18
CA MET A 194 14.52 -11.34 -20.23
C MET A 194 13.47 -12.07 -19.39
N ASP A 195 13.19 -11.59 -18.17
CA ASP A 195 12.19 -12.18 -17.28
C ASP A 195 10.78 -12.14 -17.88
N ARG A 196 10.41 -11.04 -18.56
CA ARG A 196 9.12 -10.95 -19.26
C ARG A 196 9.02 -11.96 -20.40
N ILE A 197 10.09 -12.13 -21.18
CA ILE A 197 10.12 -13.12 -22.27
C ILE A 197 10.03 -14.54 -21.68
N LYS A 198 10.76 -14.81 -20.60
CA LYS A 198 10.71 -16.08 -19.86
C LYS A 198 9.30 -16.36 -19.32
N GLU A 199 8.65 -15.37 -18.74
CA GLU A 199 7.26 -15.47 -18.26
C GLU A 199 6.28 -15.77 -19.41
N GLN A 200 6.45 -15.12 -20.56
CA GLN A 200 5.65 -15.42 -21.76
C GLN A 200 5.86 -16.83 -22.31
N LEU A 201 7.06 -17.40 -22.12
CA LEU A 201 7.41 -18.75 -22.52
C LEU A 201 7.15 -19.79 -21.41
N GLU A 202 6.43 -19.40 -20.35
CA GLU A 202 6.12 -20.27 -19.21
C GLU A 202 7.36 -20.94 -18.62
N PHE A 203 8.50 -20.22 -18.63
CA PHE A 203 9.77 -20.71 -18.12
C PHE A 203 9.66 -20.95 -16.61
N ASP A 204 9.85 -22.20 -16.22
CA ASP A 204 9.92 -22.61 -14.83
C ASP A 204 11.39 -22.71 -14.39
N PRO A 205 11.88 -21.77 -13.54
CA PRO A 205 13.25 -21.80 -13.04
C PRO A 205 13.53 -22.98 -12.08
N MET A 206 12.51 -23.71 -11.64
CA MET A 206 12.64 -24.90 -10.79
C MET A 206 12.56 -26.20 -11.60
N SER A 207 12.31 -26.11 -12.92
CA SER A 207 12.26 -27.27 -13.79
C SER A 207 13.65 -27.85 -14.03
N TRP A 208 13.81 -29.16 -13.87
CA TRP A 208 15.07 -29.88 -14.09
C TRP A 208 15.61 -29.73 -15.52
N ASP A 209 14.73 -29.53 -16.49
CA ASP A 209 15.03 -29.42 -17.92
C ASP A 209 15.57 -28.01 -18.26
N MET A 210 15.22 -26.99 -17.45
CA MET A 210 15.57 -25.58 -17.67
C MET A 210 15.31 -25.10 -19.11
N SER A 211 14.39 -25.76 -19.82
CA SER A 211 14.15 -25.56 -21.24
C SER A 211 13.04 -24.54 -21.47
N LEU A 212 13.20 -23.74 -22.53
CA LEU A 212 12.18 -22.81 -22.98
C LEU A 212 11.17 -23.54 -23.86
N LYS A 213 10.01 -23.89 -23.29
CA LYS A 213 8.96 -24.59 -24.00
C LYS A 213 8.08 -23.60 -24.76
N ARG A 214 7.58 -24.01 -25.92
CA ARG A 214 6.59 -23.22 -26.66
C ARG A 214 5.21 -23.44 -26.02
N PRO A 215 4.51 -22.39 -25.57
CA PRO A 215 3.14 -22.52 -25.06
C PRO A 215 2.18 -23.09 -26.11
N GLN A 216 1.16 -23.82 -25.65
CA GLN A 216 0.25 -24.61 -26.51
C GLN A 216 -0.40 -23.79 -27.65
N TYR A 217 -0.64 -22.49 -27.45
CA TYR A 217 -1.33 -21.61 -28.39
C TYR A 217 -0.44 -20.55 -29.04
N MET A 218 0.87 -20.56 -28.77
CA MET A 218 1.80 -19.58 -29.34
C MET A 218 2.24 -19.97 -30.75
N ARG A 219 2.20 -19.04 -31.71
CA ARG A 219 2.65 -19.30 -33.09
C ARG A 219 4.15 -19.59 -33.13
N LYS A 220 4.60 -20.51 -34.00
CA LYS A 220 6.02 -20.89 -34.09
C LYS A 220 6.93 -19.72 -34.45
N CYS A 221 6.48 -18.82 -35.34
CA CYS A 221 7.23 -17.62 -35.71
C CYS A 221 7.40 -16.66 -34.52
N GLU A 222 6.35 -16.47 -33.72
CA GLU A 222 6.37 -15.66 -32.50
C GLU A 222 7.32 -16.24 -31.46
N TYR A 223 7.21 -17.54 -31.19
CA TYR A 223 8.15 -18.26 -30.31
C TYR A 223 9.61 -18.08 -30.75
N ASN A 224 9.89 -18.33 -32.04
CA ASN A 224 11.25 -18.16 -32.58
C ASN A 224 11.73 -16.71 -32.48
N GLY A 225 10.83 -15.73 -32.61
CA GLY A 225 11.14 -14.31 -32.40
C GLY A 225 11.55 -14.03 -30.96
N LEU A 226 10.75 -14.48 -30.00
CA LEU A 226 11.03 -14.32 -28.57
C LEU A 226 12.34 -14.98 -28.15
N VAL A 227 12.64 -16.18 -28.66
CA VAL A 227 13.91 -16.88 -28.38
C VAL A 227 15.11 -16.10 -28.93
N LYS A 228 14.99 -15.53 -30.14
CA LYS A 228 16.05 -14.67 -30.71
C LYS A 228 16.25 -13.40 -29.88
N ASP A 229 15.16 -12.75 -29.47
CA ASP A 229 15.21 -11.56 -28.64
C ASP A 229 15.85 -11.86 -27.28
N LEU A 230 15.52 -13.01 -26.68
CA LEU A 230 16.12 -13.46 -25.43
C LEU A 230 17.64 -13.66 -25.56
N HIS A 231 18.08 -14.37 -26.60
CA HIS A 231 19.52 -14.55 -26.87
C HIS A 231 20.23 -13.22 -27.11
N ALA A 232 19.62 -12.28 -27.84
CA ALA A 232 20.20 -10.96 -28.05
C ALA A 232 20.39 -10.20 -26.73
N LEU A 233 19.39 -10.25 -25.83
CA LEU A 233 19.46 -9.63 -24.50
C LEU A 233 20.51 -10.31 -23.59
N GLU A 234 20.68 -11.63 -23.69
CA GLU A 234 21.71 -12.38 -22.96
C GLU A 234 23.12 -11.92 -23.37
N ILE A 235 23.36 -11.78 -24.67
CA ILE A 235 24.62 -11.27 -25.22
C ILE A 235 24.86 -9.84 -24.73
N GLU A 236 23.87 -8.95 -24.84
CA GLU A 236 23.98 -7.56 -24.38
C GLU A 236 24.29 -7.49 -22.87
N SER A 237 23.62 -8.34 -22.07
CA SER A 237 23.83 -8.47 -20.62
C SER A 237 25.24 -8.98 -20.28
N TYR A 238 25.77 -9.92 -21.06
CA TYR A 238 27.13 -10.42 -20.91
C TYR A 238 28.16 -9.32 -21.22
N LEU A 239 27.98 -8.59 -22.31
CA LEU A 239 28.88 -7.49 -22.71
C LEU A 239 28.90 -6.37 -21.67
N LEU A 240 27.75 -6.00 -21.09
CA LEU A 240 27.69 -4.98 -20.05
C LEU A 240 28.32 -5.43 -18.71
N ARG A 241 28.33 -6.73 -18.40
CA ARG A 241 28.96 -7.27 -17.18
C ARG A 241 30.49 -7.32 -17.27
N ASN A 242 31.02 -7.43 -18.49
CA ASN A 242 32.46 -7.57 -18.76
C ASN A 242 33.10 -6.28 -19.31
N ARG A 243 32.46 -5.13 -19.09
CA ARG A 243 32.96 -3.80 -19.45
C ARG A 243 33.42 -3.08 -18.19
#